data_AF-J4IAX3-F1
#
_entry.id   AF-J4IAX3-F1
#
_cell.length_a   1.000
_cell.length_b   1.000
_cell.length_c   1.000
_cell.angle_alpha   90.00
_cell.angle_beta   90.00
_cell.angle_gamma   90.00
#
_symmetry.space_group_name_H-M   'P 1'
#
loop_
_entity.id
_entity.type
_entity.pdbx_description
1 polymer ?
#
loop_
_entity_poly.entity_id
_entity_poly.type
_entity_poly.pdbx_seq_one_letter_code
_entity_poly.pdbx_strand_id
1 'polypeptide(L)'
;MGKGGKKTSLKTALSTQQSRLKQKAVLAARAAEKSKKAKSRNKAVPPHYTIPFKPTDQILLIGEGNFSFVHALALNPPPSLEFLPAPNITATAYDSEQECYAKYPDAAKIVHSLREKDVEVIFSVDATKLESHPGLKGRRWDKIVWNFPHAGRGITDQDRNILSNQTLILEFLRSAANLLVTGPVPAIHYSRKGKQKADAENDELDGNDPGEDMLADELIDESTKVRGSILITLRNVAPYTLWDLPNLAKKPPPPKSTQDKLYPRYMQLRSFAFQRSVWKGYGHRMTKGERAHGQGKTGEGGEDRTWEFCLQGLMSET
;
A
#
# COMPACT_ATOMS: atom_id res chain seq x y z
N MET A 1 -66.55 22.29 -64.62
CA MET A 1 -65.57 21.40 -63.94
C MET A 1 -64.90 22.15 -62.80
N GLY A 2 -64.50 21.46 -61.72
CA GLY A 2 -63.62 22.00 -60.68
C GLY A 2 -64.12 21.83 -59.23
N LYS A 3 -64.23 20.59 -58.74
CA LYS A 3 -64.49 20.28 -57.31
C LYS A 3 -63.19 20.09 -56.52
N GLY A 4 -63.12 20.71 -55.34
CA GLY A 4 -62.83 20.07 -54.04
C GLY A 4 -61.46 19.42 -53.77
N GLY A 5 -60.73 19.95 -52.78
CA GLY A 5 -59.75 19.18 -52.02
C GLY A 5 -58.72 20.02 -51.28
N LYS A 6 -58.92 20.32 -49.98
CA LYS A 6 -57.84 20.82 -49.08
C LYS A 6 -58.18 20.89 -47.57
N LYS A 7 -59.04 20.03 -47.02
CA LYS A 7 -59.38 20.04 -45.56
C LYS A 7 -59.04 18.76 -44.77
N THR A 8 -58.63 17.67 -45.42
CA THR A 8 -58.34 16.38 -44.76
C THR A 8 -56.88 16.18 -44.34
N SER A 9 -55.94 17.01 -44.82
CA SER A 9 -54.49 16.83 -44.59
C SER A 9 -53.99 17.38 -43.24
N LEU A 10 -54.57 18.47 -42.74
CA LEU A 10 -54.11 19.15 -41.50
C LEU A 10 -54.47 18.40 -40.21
N LYS A 11 -55.65 17.79 -40.12
CA LYS A 11 -56.07 17.03 -38.92
C LYS A 11 -55.22 15.76 -38.71
N THR A 12 -54.87 15.07 -39.79
CA THR A 12 -54.03 13.86 -39.74
C THR A 12 -52.58 14.19 -39.36
N ALA A 13 -52.05 15.30 -39.86
CA ALA A 13 -50.73 15.80 -39.48
C ALA A 13 -50.66 16.18 -37.99
N LEU A 14 -51.68 16.87 -37.47
CA LEU A 14 -51.75 17.27 -36.06
C LEU A 14 -51.84 16.06 -35.11
N SER A 15 -52.66 15.06 -35.46
CA SER A 15 -52.79 13.82 -34.69
C SER A 15 -51.47 13.04 -34.63
N THR A 16 -50.76 12.98 -35.76
CA THR A 16 -49.44 12.31 -35.85
C THR A 16 -48.37 13.05 -35.05
N GLN A 17 -48.43 14.39 -34.99
CA GLN A 17 -47.53 15.18 -34.17
C GLN A 17 -47.81 15.00 -32.67
N GLN A 18 -49.09 14.95 -32.27
CA GLN A 18 -49.48 14.70 -30.88
C GLN A 18 -49.09 13.30 -30.39
N SER A 19 -49.22 12.27 -31.23
CA SER A 19 -48.79 10.91 -30.87
C SER A 19 -47.27 10.82 -30.71
N ARG A 20 -46.49 11.45 -31.59
CA ARG A 20 -45.03 11.54 -31.47
C ARG A 20 -44.58 12.27 -30.20
N LEU A 21 -45.25 13.36 -29.84
CA LEU A 21 -44.92 14.11 -28.61
C LEU A 21 -45.21 13.28 -27.34
N LYS A 22 -46.33 12.55 -27.30
CA LYS A 22 -46.64 11.63 -26.19
C LYS A 22 -45.61 10.50 -26.08
N GLN A 23 -45.22 9.92 -27.22
CA GLN A 23 -44.22 8.84 -27.23
C GLN A 23 -42.84 9.34 -26.76
N LYS A 24 -42.45 10.56 -27.14
CA LYS A 24 -41.20 11.19 -26.69
C LYS A 24 -41.22 11.50 -25.19
N ALA A 25 -42.36 11.94 -24.65
CA ALA A 25 -42.53 12.17 -23.21
C ALA A 25 -42.41 10.88 -22.38
N VAL A 26 -43.01 9.78 -22.84
CA VAL A 26 -42.92 8.47 -22.17
C VAL A 26 -41.49 7.92 -22.19
N LEU A 27 -40.77 8.08 -23.31
CA LEU A 27 -39.35 7.70 -23.40
C LEU A 27 -38.47 8.55 -22.48
N ALA A 28 -38.74 9.86 -22.38
CA ALA A 28 -38.02 10.75 -21.46
C ALA A 28 -38.28 10.39 -19.99
N ALA A 29 -39.52 10.06 -19.62
CA ALA A 29 -39.87 9.62 -18.27
C ALA A 29 -39.18 8.29 -17.90
N ARG A 30 -39.17 7.31 -18.81
CA ARG A 30 -38.45 6.04 -18.62
C ARG A 30 -36.94 6.22 -18.52
N ALA A 31 -36.37 7.16 -19.26
CA ALA A 31 -34.95 7.50 -19.16
C ALA A 31 -34.61 8.16 -17.80
N ALA A 32 -35.50 9.03 -17.30
CA ALA A 32 -35.34 9.66 -15.99
C ALA A 32 -35.46 8.65 -14.83
N GLU A 33 -36.36 7.66 -14.93
CA GLU A 33 -36.44 6.57 -13.93
C GLU A 33 -35.22 5.65 -13.95
N LYS A 34 -34.68 5.33 -15.14
CA LYS A 34 -33.43 4.58 -15.26
C LYS A 34 -32.24 5.34 -14.64
N SER A 35 -32.18 6.66 -14.81
CA SER A 35 -31.10 7.47 -14.20
C SER A 35 -31.24 7.57 -12.67
N LYS A 36 -32.47 7.63 -12.14
CA LYS A 36 -32.73 7.58 -10.68
C LYS A 36 -32.37 6.22 -10.07
N LYS A 37 -32.70 5.11 -10.73
CA LYS A 37 -32.27 3.76 -10.29
C LYS A 37 -30.75 3.59 -10.34
N ALA A 38 -30.07 4.14 -11.37
CA ALA A 38 -28.61 4.14 -11.44
C ALA A 38 -27.95 4.95 -10.32
N LYS A 39 -28.52 6.11 -9.93
CA LYS A 39 -28.01 6.91 -8.80
C LYS A 39 -28.20 6.21 -7.43
N SER A 40 -29.26 5.41 -7.25
CA SER A 40 -29.49 4.67 -6.00
C SER A 40 -28.57 3.46 -5.78
N ARG A 41 -27.92 2.96 -6.85
CA ARG A 41 -26.96 1.85 -6.79
C ARG A 41 -25.51 2.30 -6.53
N ASN A 42 -25.23 3.60 -6.54
CA ASN A 42 -23.94 4.17 -6.15
C ASN A 42 -23.89 4.50 -4.65
N LYS A 43 -24.31 3.57 -3.77
CA LYS A 43 -23.73 3.58 -2.43
C LYS A 43 -22.28 3.19 -2.64
N ALA A 44 -21.36 4.16 -2.50
CA ALA A 44 -19.94 3.92 -2.57
C ALA A 44 -19.63 2.75 -1.63
N VAL A 45 -19.16 1.63 -2.19
CA VAL A 45 -18.53 0.58 -1.40
C VAL A 45 -17.43 1.30 -0.62
N PRO A 46 -17.41 1.21 0.73
CA PRO A 46 -16.35 1.85 1.50
C PRO A 46 -15.01 1.40 0.90
N PRO A 47 -14.07 2.32 0.64
CA PRO A 47 -12.81 1.97 0.00
C PRO A 47 -12.17 0.86 0.82
N HIS A 48 -12.02 -0.32 0.21
CA HIS A 48 -11.35 -1.44 0.86
C HIS A 48 -9.90 -1.03 1.07
N TYR A 49 -9.51 -0.73 2.30
CA TYR A 49 -8.13 -0.44 2.67
C TYR A 49 -7.49 -1.69 3.28
N THR A 50 -6.17 -1.79 3.15
CA THR A 50 -5.42 -2.91 3.70
C THR A 50 -4.65 -2.43 4.92
N ILE A 51 -4.90 -3.05 6.07
CA ILE A 51 -4.06 -2.93 7.26
C ILE A 51 -3.10 -4.13 7.25
N PRO A 52 -1.78 -3.92 7.08
CA PRO A 52 -0.85 -5.03 6.89
C PRO A 52 -0.25 -5.54 8.20
N PHE A 53 -0.87 -5.22 9.33
CA PHE A 53 -0.39 -5.55 10.68
C PHE A 53 -1.41 -6.44 11.38
N LYS A 54 -0.93 -7.26 12.31
CA LYS A 54 -1.72 -7.95 13.32
C LYS A 54 -1.53 -7.29 14.69
N PRO A 55 -2.50 -7.39 15.62
CA PRO A 55 -2.33 -6.89 16.99
C PRO A 55 -1.15 -7.50 17.76
N THR A 56 -0.63 -8.64 17.33
CA THR A 56 0.50 -9.33 17.97
C THR A 56 1.85 -9.03 17.33
N ASP A 57 1.89 -8.31 16.21
CA ASP A 57 3.13 -8.04 15.48
C ASP A 57 4.10 -7.18 16.30
N GLN A 58 5.39 -7.53 16.25
CA GLN A 58 6.52 -6.64 16.55
C GLN A 58 6.85 -5.83 15.29
N ILE A 59 6.76 -4.50 15.39
CA ILE A 59 6.84 -3.58 14.24
C ILE A 59 8.04 -2.65 14.38
N LEU A 60 8.92 -2.64 13.37
CA LEU A 60 10.01 -1.68 13.24
C LEU A 60 9.66 -0.67 12.13
N LEU A 61 9.56 0.60 12.49
CA LEU A 61 9.33 1.71 11.57
C LEU A 61 10.66 2.42 11.27
N ILE A 62 11.01 2.52 9.99
CA ILE A 62 12.28 3.05 9.52
C ILE A 62 12.10 4.45 8.95
N GLY A 63 12.94 5.39 9.38
CA GLY A 63 13.03 6.72 8.80
C GLY A 63 11.77 7.57 9.00
N GLU A 64 11.15 7.49 10.18
CA GLU A 64 10.09 8.40 10.57
C GLU A 64 10.58 9.85 10.49
N GLY A 65 9.75 10.72 9.90
CA GLY A 65 10.02 12.15 9.82
C GLY A 65 9.71 12.84 11.15
N ASN A 66 8.50 13.39 11.28
CA ASN A 66 8.02 13.98 12.53
C ASN A 66 7.31 12.95 13.44
N PHE A 67 7.47 11.65 13.19
CA PHE A 67 6.82 10.56 13.92
C PHE A 67 5.27 10.53 13.89
N SER A 68 4.65 11.30 12.99
CA SER A 68 3.18 11.34 12.92
C SER A 68 2.53 10.02 12.45
N PHE A 69 3.26 9.16 11.73
CA PHE A 69 2.74 7.85 11.33
C PHE A 69 2.69 6.90 12.52
N VAL A 70 3.81 6.76 13.25
CA VAL A 70 3.81 5.95 14.48
C VAL A 70 2.83 6.48 15.52
N HIS A 71 2.67 7.80 15.63
CA HIS A 71 1.68 8.40 16.53
C HIS A 71 0.25 8.01 16.15
N ALA A 72 -0.08 7.99 14.85
CA ALA A 72 -1.37 7.48 14.39
C ALA A 72 -1.53 5.99 14.73
N LEU A 73 -0.52 5.17 14.46
CA LEU A 73 -0.53 3.73 14.72
C LEU A 73 -0.71 3.40 16.22
N ALA A 74 -0.02 4.10 17.11
CA ALA A 74 0.01 3.79 18.54
C ALA A 74 -1.14 4.44 19.33
N LEU A 75 -1.57 5.67 18.97
CA LEU A 75 -2.56 6.42 19.76
C LEU A 75 -3.94 6.47 19.12
N ASN A 76 -4.05 6.24 17.81
CA ASN A 76 -5.33 6.21 17.10
C ASN A 76 -5.39 5.03 16.10
N PRO A 77 -5.10 3.79 16.55
CA PRO A 77 -5.11 2.64 15.66
C PRO A 77 -6.48 2.42 15.01
N PRO A 78 -6.53 1.89 13.77
CA PRO A 78 -7.75 1.31 13.23
C PRO A 78 -8.31 0.21 14.15
N PRO A 79 -9.62 -0.10 14.12
CA PRO A 79 -10.24 -1.09 15.01
C PRO A 79 -9.54 -2.46 15.00
N SER A 80 -8.99 -2.88 13.87
CA SER A 80 -8.25 -4.14 13.74
C SER A 80 -6.93 -4.20 14.51
N LEU A 81 -6.46 -3.07 15.05
CA LEU A 81 -5.20 -2.91 15.79
C LEU A 81 -5.41 -2.29 17.18
N GLU A 82 -6.64 -2.22 17.67
CA GLU A 82 -6.96 -1.64 18.98
C GLU A 82 -6.15 -2.28 20.12
N PHE A 83 -5.84 -3.57 20.00
CA PHE A 83 -5.08 -4.33 20.98
C PHE A 83 -3.59 -4.47 20.67
N LEU A 84 -3.05 -3.72 19.69
CA LEU A 84 -1.62 -3.69 19.42
C LEU A 84 -0.90 -3.03 20.61
N PRO A 85 -0.04 -3.75 21.36
CA PRO A 85 0.70 -3.14 22.46
C PRO A 85 1.66 -2.10 21.92
N ALA A 86 1.64 -0.90 22.49
CA ALA A 86 2.56 0.16 22.11
C ALA A 86 4.06 -0.22 22.27
N PRO A 87 4.47 -1.03 23.28
CA PRO A 87 5.83 -1.58 23.36
C PRO A 87 6.25 -2.48 22.19
N ASN A 88 5.32 -3.00 21.40
CA ASN A 88 5.65 -3.78 20.20
C ASN A 88 6.11 -2.91 19.03
N ILE A 89 6.07 -1.58 19.18
CA ILE A 89 6.42 -0.65 18.12
C ILE A 89 7.76 0.00 18.45
N THR A 90 8.73 -0.17 17.56
CA THR A 90 9.99 0.58 17.56
C THR A 90 9.98 1.54 16.38
N ALA A 91 10.06 2.85 16.63
CA ALA A 91 10.15 3.87 15.59
C ALA A 91 11.55 4.47 15.53
N THR A 92 12.07 4.62 14.31
CA THR A 92 13.43 5.13 14.10
C THR A 92 13.47 6.34 13.19
N ALA A 93 14.42 7.23 13.42
CA ALA A 93 14.73 8.36 12.54
C ALA A 93 16.22 8.36 12.15
N TYR A 94 16.51 8.87 10.95
CA TYR A 94 17.89 9.00 10.46
C TYR A 94 18.64 10.15 11.11
N ASP A 95 17.97 11.30 11.27
CA ASP A 95 18.53 12.47 11.93
C ASP A 95 18.82 12.17 13.42
N SER A 96 19.75 12.91 14.03
CA SER A 96 19.84 12.97 15.50
C SER A 96 18.55 13.55 16.10
N GLU A 97 18.33 13.34 17.40
CA GLU A 97 17.14 13.85 18.08
C GLU A 97 17.04 15.38 17.98
N GLN A 98 18.16 16.07 18.16
CA GLN A 98 18.23 17.53 18.08
C GLN A 98 17.92 18.04 16.66
N GLU A 99 18.51 17.41 15.64
CA GLU A 99 18.26 17.77 14.23
C GLU A 99 16.82 17.50 13.82
N CYS A 100 16.24 16.38 14.27
CA CYS A 100 14.84 16.04 14.03
C CYS A 100 13.91 17.13 14.59
N TYR A 101 14.11 17.54 15.85
CA TYR A 101 13.29 18.57 16.48
C TYR A 101 13.48 19.95 15.86
N ALA A 102 14.69 20.28 15.42
CA ALA A 102 14.94 21.52 14.68
C ALA A 102 14.20 21.51 13.31
N LYS A 103 14.18 20.37 12.62
CA LYS A 103 13.53 20.20 11.31
C LYS A 103 12.00 20.14 11.41
N TYR A 104 11.50 19.53 12.49
CA TYR A 104 10.08 19.29 12.75
C TYR A 104 9.72 19.72 14.17
N PRO A 105 9.32 20.99 14.40
CA PRO A 105 9.00 21.48 15.74
C PRO A 105 7.87 20.71 16.45
N ASP A 106 6.98 20.06 15.69
CA ASP A 106 5.92 19.19 16.22
C ASP A 106 6.43 17.83 16.71
N ALA A 107 7.60 17.38 16.23
CA ALA A 107 8.16 16.07 16.57
C ALA A 107 8.47 15.92 18.06
N ALA A 108 8.94 16.97 18.74
CA ALA A 108 9.24 16.89 20.17
C ALA A 108 8.01 16.51 21.01
N LYS A 109 6.85 17.11 20.71
CA LYS A 109 5.59 16.79 21.39
C LYS A 109 5.10 15.38 21.04
N ILE A 110 5.22 15.00 19.77
CA ILE A 110 4.82 13.68 19.29
C ILE A 110 5.67 12.59 19.96
N VAL A 111 7.00 12.72 19.95
CA VAL A 111 7.93 11.76 20.56
C VAL A 111 7.72 11.65 22.06
N HIS A 112 7.44 12.76 22.74
CA HIS A 112 7.07 12.73 24.15
C HIS A 112 5.84 11.84 24.40
N SER A 113 4.74 12.06 23.67
CA SER A 113 3.52 11.26 23.82
C SER A 113 3.69 9.78 23.45
N LEU A 114 4.61 9.47 22.53
CA LEU A 114 4.96 8.10 22.15
C LEU A 114 5.70 7.39 23.28
N ARG A 115 6.69 8.05 23.87
CA ARG A 115 7.46 7.52 25.01
C ARG A 115 6.57 7.34 26.25
N GLU A 116 5.60 8.23 26.49
CA GLU A 116 4.59 8.05 27.55
C GLU A 116 3.70 6.81 27.34
N LYS A 117 3.61 6.30 26.11
CA LYS A 117 2.92 5.06 25.75
C LYS A 117 3.85 3.86 25.63
N ASP A 118 5.10 3.99 26.07
CA ASP A 118 6.12 2.95 25.99
C ASP A 118 6.49 2.53 24.54
N VAL A 119 6.21 3.38 23.54
CA VAL A 119 6.76 3.19 22.19
C VAL A 119 8.26 3.50 22.23
N GLU A 120 9.06 2.57 21.74
CA GLU A 120 10.51 2.76 21.66
C GLU A 120 10.84 3.69 20.49
N VAL A 121 11.57 4.79 20.76
CA VAL A 121 11.98 5.76 19.74
C VAL A 121 13.51 5.86 19.71
N ILE A 122 14.11 5.55 18.56
CA ILE A 122 15.56 5.51 18.35
C ILE A 122 15.97 6.48 17.25
N PHE A 123 16.89 7.40 17.55
CA PHE A 123 17.43 8.36 16.58
C PHE A 123 18.76 7.88 15.99
N SER A 124 19.24 8.58 14.96
CA SER A 124 20.51 8.28 14.30
C SER A 124 20.63 6.87 13.71
N VAL A 125 19.52 6.34 13.18
CA VAL A 125 19.45 5.02 12.57
C VAL A 125 19.65 5.11 11.05
N ASP A 126 20.80 4.63 10.57
CA ASP A 126 21.07 4.44 9.14
C ASP A 126 20.38 3.17 8.63
N ALA A 127 19.37 3.35 7.77
CA ALA A 127 18.61 2.27 7.16
C ALA A 127 19.46 1.32 6.31
N THR A 128 20.70 1.67 5.95
CA THR A 128 21.63 0.80 5.21
C THR A 128 22.54 -0.04 6.11
N LYS A 129 22.44 0.13 7.44
CA LYS A 129 23.34 -0.46 8.44
C LYS A 129 22.59 -1.01 9.66
N LEU A 130 21.32 -1.37 9.50
CA LEU A 130 20.44 -1.83 10.58
C LEU A 130 21.01 -3.00 11.37
N GLU A 131 21.66 -3.97 10.71
CA GLU A 131 22.24 -5.16 11.33
C GLU A 131 23.41 -4.86 12.28
N SER A 132 24.00 -3.68 12.15
CA SER A 132 25.13 -3.22 12.97
C SER A 132 24.72 -2.21 14.05
N HIS A 133 23.50 -1.69 14.00
CA HIS A 133 23.05 -0.64 14.92
C HIS A 133 22.89 -1.20 16.35
N PRO A 134 23.51 -0.61 17.39
CA PRO A 134 23.51 -1.17 18.76
C PRO A 134 22.12 -1.42 19.35
N GLY A 135 21.15 -0.54 19.06
CA GLY A 135 19.77 -0.70 19.55
C GLY A 135 18.91 -1.71 18.77
N LEU A 136 19.39 -2.20 17.62
CA LEU A 136 18.64 -3.10 16.73
C LEU A 136 19.30 -4.46 16.55
N LYS A 137 20.63 -4.53 16.66
CA LYS A 137 21.41 -5.75 16.45
C LYS A 137 20.93 -6.86 17.38
N GLY A 138 20.69 -8.04 16.81
CA GLY A 138 20.25 -9.25 17.52
C GLY A 138 18.74 -9.32 17.78
N ARG A 139 17.98 -8.26 17.47
CA ARG A 139 16.52 -8.28 17.56
C ARG A 139 15.91 -8.69 16.21
N ARG A 140 14.68 -9.20 16.26
CA ARG A 140 13.90 -9.58 15.08
C ARG A 140 12.47 -9.05 15.19
N TRP A 141 11.90 -8.69 14.05
CA TRP A 141 10.56 -8.11 13.92
C TRP A 141 9.70 -8.90 12.93
N ASP A 142 8.39 -8.91 13.19
CA ASP A 142 7.39 -9.49 12.31
C ASP A 142 7.18 -8.58 11.08
N LYS A 143 7.30 -7.26 11.29
CA LYS A 143 7.09 -6.22 10.25
C LYS A 143 8.19 -5.17 10.32
N ILE A 144 8.90 -4.96 9.22
CA ILE A 144 9.80 -3.82 9.03
C ILE A 144 9.20 -2.91 7.97
N VAL A 145 8.91 -1.65 8.31
CA VAL A 145 8.21 -0.72 7.44
C VAL A 145 9.10 0.47 7.09
N TRP A 146 9.23 0.78 5.81
CA TRP A 146 9.90 1.99 5.36
C TRP A 146 9.01 2.76 4.39
N ASN A 147 8.40 3.83 4.90
CA ASN A 147 7.46 4.63 4.14
C ASN A 147 8.19 5.76 3.40
N PHE A 148 8.12 5.73 2.07
CA PHE A 148 8.68 6.73 1.15
C PHE A 148 10.19 6.95 1.33
N PRO A 149 11.03 5.90 1.26
CA PRO A 149 12.48 6.06 1.28
C PRO A 149 12.96 7.01 0.18
N HIS A 150 13.94 7.85 0.51
CA HIS A 150 14.62 8.69 -0.46
C HIS A 150 16.03 9.04 0.04
N ALA A 151 17.02 9.08 -0.84
CA ALA A 151 18.41 9.38 -0.48
C ALA A 151 18.65 10.84 -0.06
N GLY A 152 17.71 11.77 -0.27
CA GLY A 152 17.83 13.19 0.09
C GLY A 152 19.02 13.98 -0.51
N ARG A 153 19.76 13.44 -1.47
CA ARG A 153 21.07 13.98 -1.93
C ARG A 153 21.04 15.20 -2.88
N GLY A 154 19.88 15.80 -3.14
CA GLY A 154 19.80 16.97 -4.04
C GLY A 154 20.28 16.74 -5.47
N ILE A 155 20.39 15.48 -5.92
CA ILE A 155 20.95 15.14 -7.23
C ILE A 155 19.97 15.60 -8.32
N THR A 156 20.40 16.58 -9.13
CA THR A 156 19.63 17.16 -10.23
C THR A 156 19.55 16.26 -11.46
N ASP A 157 20.62 15.50 -11.71
CA ASP A 157 20.69 14.50 -12.78
C ASP A 157 19.76 13.32 -12.48
N GLN A 158 18.77 13.10 -13.34
CA GLN A 158 17.71 12.14 -13.08
C GLN A 158 18.23 10.70 -12.99
N ASP A 159 19.15 10.29 -13.87
CA ASP A 159 19.65 8.92 -13.89
C ASP A 159 20.51 8.64 -12.66
N ARG A 160 21.38 9.58 -12.28
CA ARG A 160 22.14 9.48 -11.02
C ARG A 160 21.22 9.49 -9.80
N ASN A 161 20.12 10.26 -9.83
CA ASN A 161 19.12 10.26 -8.77
C ASN A 161 18.41 8.90 -8.65
N ILE A 162 18.01 8.32 -9.78
CA ILE A 162 17.42 6.97 -9.84
C ILE A 162 18.39 5.94 -9.27
N LEU A 163 19.63 5.88 -9.77
CA LEU A 163 20.65 4.94 -9.29
C LEU A 163 20.94 5.10 -7.79
N SER A 164 20.98 6.33 -7.29
CA SER A 164 21.18 6.62 -5.87
C SER A 164 20.05 6.04 -5.01
N ASN A 165 18.79 6.17 -5.43
CA ASN A 165 17.64 5.64 -4.69
C ASN A 165 17.52 4.11 -4.84
N GLN A 166 17.87 3.55 -6.00
CA GLN A 166 17.96 2.10 -6.18
C GLN A 166 19.00 1.48 -5.24
N THR A 167 20.18 2.09 -5.16
CA THR A 167 21.26 1.66 -4.26
C THR A 167 20.82 1.73 -2.79
N LEU A 168 20.14 2.81 -2.40
CA LEU A 168 19.60 2.96 -1.05
C LEU A 168 18.64 1.82 -0.68
N ILE A 169 17.71 1.48 -1.58
CA ILE A 169 16.74 0.40 -1.36
C ILE A 169 17.45 -0.96 -1.27
N LEU A 170 18.42 -1.23 -2.14
CA LEU A 170 19.20 -2.48 -2.12
C LEU A 170 19.97 -2.66 -0.81
N GLU A 171 20.66 -1.61 -0.35
CA GLU A 171 21.40 -1.66 0.91
C GLU A 171 20.47 -1.80 2.12
N PHE A 172 19.32 -1.16 2.11
CA PHE A 172 18.30 -1.38 3.13
C PHE A 172 17.81 -2.83 3.15
N LEU A 173 17.41 -3.37 2.00
CA LEU A 173 16.94 -4.76 1.90
C LEU A 173 18.01 -5.75 2.36
N ARG A 174 19.30 -5.45 2.12
CA ARG A 174 20.42 -6.23 2.68
C ARG A 174 20.49 -6.13 4.20
N SER A 175 20.49 -4.91 4.73
CA SER A 175 20.64 -4.65 6.16
C SER A 175 19.48 -5.17 7.01
N ALA A 176 18.25 -5.12 6.49
CA ALA A 176 17.04 -5.52 7.18
C ALA A 176 16.84 -7.05 7.25
N ALA A 177 17.51 -7.81 6.38
CA ALA A 177 17.26 -9.24 6.22
C ALA A 177 17.43 -10.03 7.54
N ASN A 178 18.48 -9.72 8.30
CA ASN A 178 18.78 -10.39 9.57
C ASN A 178 17.90 -9.93 10.73
N LEU A 179 17.09 -8.89 10.52
CA LEU A 179 16.16 -8.37 11.51
C LEU A 179 14.75 -8.93 11.32
N LEU A 180 14.52 -9.80 10.32
CA LEU A 180 13.22 -10.44 10.15
C LEU A 180 13.11 -11.70 11.00
N VAL A 181 11.93 -11.92 11.58
CA VAL A 181 11.57 -13.18 12.22
C VAL A 181 11.67 -14.32 11.20
N THR A 182 12.29 -15.42 11.61
CA THR A 182 12.38 -16.65 10.81
C THR A 182 11.13 -17.49 11.01
N GLY A 183 10.63 -18.12 9.95
CA GLY A 183 9.45 -18.97 10.02
C GLY A 183 8.99 -19.45 8.63
N PRO A 184 7.85 -20.15 8.55
CA PRO A 184 7.19 -20.48 7.30
C PRO A 184 6.74 -19.21 6.55
N VAL A 185 6.65 -19.29 5.23
CA VAL A 185 6.16 -18.17 4.40
C VAL A 185 4.72 -17.83 4.81
N PRO A 186 4.38 -16.56 5.06
CA PRO A 186 3.02 -16.19 5.45
C PRO A 186 2.01 -16.53 4.34
N ALA A 187 0.93 -17.23 4.71
CA ALA A 187 -0.21 -17.39 3.82
C ALA A 187 -0.96 -16.06 3.72
N ILE A 188 -0.87 -15.39 2.57
CA ILE A 188 -1.72 -14.24 2.26
C ILE A 188 -2.90 -14.77 1.45
N HIS A 189 -4.11 -14.77 2.02
CA HIS A 189 -5.31 -15.15 1.29
C HIS A 189 -5.47 -14.25 0.05
N TYR A 190 -5.27 -14.85 -1.11
CA TYR A 190 -5.70 -14.28 -2.37
C TYR A 190 -7.11 -14.80 -2.65
N SER A 191 -8.08 -13.90 -2.77
CA SER A 191 -9.26 -14.18 -3.58
C SER A 191 -8.77 -14.41 -5.02
N ARG A 192 -8.44 -15.66 -5.37
CA ARG A 192 -8.23 -16.04 -6.76
C ARG A 192 -9.58 -16.00 -7.45
N LYS A 193 -9.92 -14.86 -8.06
CA LYS A 193 -10.96 -14.83 -9.08
C LYS A 193 -10.37 -15.47 -10.34
N GLY A 194 -10.31 -16.81 -10.34
CA GLY A 194 -9.95 -17.60 -11.50
C GLY A 194 -10.97 -17.36 -12.60
N LYS A 195 -10.54 -16.78 -13.72
CA LYS A 195 -11.27 -16.82 -14.97
C LYS A 195 -10.48 -17.71 -15.90
N GLN A 196 -10.55 -19.03 -15.68
CA GLN A 196 -10.26 -19.98 -16.75
C GLN A 196 -11.48 -19.95 -17.68
N LYS A 197 -11.26 -19.47 -18.90
CA LYS A 197 -12.09 -19.83 -20.04
C LYS A 197 -11.63 -21.20 -20.50
N ALA A 198 -12.50 -22.19 -20.39
CA ALA A 198 -12.47 -23.39 -21.22
C ALA A 198 -13.90 -23.57 -21.73
N ASP A 199 -14.02 -23.58 -23.05
CA ASP A 199 -15.25 -23.78 -23.80
C ASP A 199 -15.68 -25.27 -23.75
N ALA A 200 -17.00 -25.49 -23.71
CA ALA A 200 -17.77 -26.68 -24.15
C ALA A 200 -17.37 -28.06 -23.58
N GLU A 201 -18.23 -29.01 -23.24
CA GLU A 201 -19.68 -29.21 -23.28
C GLU A 201 -19.92 -30.49 -22.44
N ASN A 202 -21.12 -30.57 -21.86
CA ASN A 202 -21.87 -31.79 -21.54
C ASN A 202 -21.84 -32.44 -20.13
N ASP A 203 -23.07 -32.50 -19.61
CA ASP A 203 -23.77 -33.45 -18.76
C ASP A 203 -23.46 -33.63 -17.26
N GLU A 204 -24.45 -33.14 -16.51
CA GLU A 204 -24.99 -33.53 -15.21
C GLU A 204 -24.54 -34.89 -14.67
N LEU A 205 -24.05 -34.92 -13.43
CA LEU A 205 -24.61 -35.78 -12.39
C LEU A 205 -24.43 -35.14 -11.01
N ASP A 206 -25.55 -35.11 -10.30
CA ASP A 206 -25.79 -34.64 -8.95
C ASP A 206 -24.98 -35.45 -7.91
N GLY A 207 -24.49 -34.76 -6.88
CA GLY A 207 -23.58 -35.26 -5.88
C GLY A 207 -23.13 -34.15 -4.94
N ASN A 208 -24.09 -33.49 -4.32
CA ASN A 208 -23.86 -32.53 -3.25
C ASN A 208 -23.22 -33.22 -2.03
N ASP A 209 -21.89 -33.13 -1.90
CA ASP A 209 -21.22 -33.21 -0.61
C ASP A 209 -20.56 -31.85 -0.29
N PRO A 210 -21.16 -31.01 0.58
CA PRO A 210 -20.54 -29.80 1.09
C PRO A 210 -19.55 -30.07 2.25
N GLY A 211 -19.19 -31.33 2.52
CA GLY A 211 -18.49 -31.76 3.72
C GLY A 211 -16.96 -31.77 3.69
N GLU A 212 -16.31 -31.82 2.52
CA GLU A 212 -14.85 -32.04 2.46
C GLU A 212 -13.98 -30.77 2.38
N ASP A 213 -14.54 -29.62 2.00
CA ASP A 213 -13.79 -28.36 1.92
C ASP A 213 -13.73 -27.58 3.27
N MET A 214 -14.41 -28.06 4.32
CA MET A 214 -14.34 -27.48 5.67
C MET A 214 -13.34 -28.19 6.61
N LEU A 215 -12.67 -29.25 6.15
CA LEU A 215 -11.70 -30.01 6.96
C LEU A 215 -10.24 -29.65 6.67
N ALA A 216 -9.95 -28.84 5.65
CA ALA A 216 -8.62 -28.28 5.44
C ALA A 216 -8.35 -27.00 6.25
N ASP A 217 -9.28 -26.61 7.13
CA ASP A 217 -9.09 -25.59 8.17
C ASP A 217 -8.41 -26.18 9.43
N GLU A 218 -7.91 -27.42 9.33
CA GLU A 218 -7.13 -28.08 10.36
C GLU A 218 -5.77 -27.39 10.58
N LEU A 219 -5.73 -26.65 11.70
CA LEU A 219 -4.55 -26.48 12.54
C LEU A 219 -3.39 -25.67 11.93
N ILE A 220 -3.66 -24.46 11.43
CA ILE A 220 -2.64 -23.42 11.60
C ILE A 220 -2.59 -23.13 13.10
N ASP A 221 -1.70 -23.83 13.78
CA ASP A 221 -1.29 -23.50 15.13
C ASP A 221 -0.94 -22.00 15.19
N GLU A 222 -1.82 -21.20 15.80
CA GLU A 222 -1.61 -19.78 16.08
C GLU A 222 -0.33 -19.53 16.90
N SER A 223 0.31 -20.59 17.43
CA SER A 223 1.62 -20.51 18.09
C SER A 223 2.80 -20.48 17.11
N THR A 224 2.64 -20.93 15.86
CA THR A 224 3.76 -20.96 14.90
C THR A 224 3.97 -19.58 14.29
N LYS A 225 4.96 -18.84 14.81
CA LYS A 225 5.38 -17.56 14.24
C LYS A 225 5.78 -17.71 12.77
N VAL A 226 5.10 -16.96 11.91
CA VAL A 226 5.39 -16.89 10.48
C VAL A 226 6.61 -16.02 10.21
N ARG A 227 7.19 -16.15 9.01
CA ARG A 227 8.32 -15.34 8.58
C ARG A 227 7.94 -13.86 8.54
N GLY A 228 8.82 -13.02 9.11
CA GLY A 228 8.66 -11.58 9.05
C GLY A 228 8.68 -11.04 7.62
N SER A 229 8.07 -9.87 7.42
CA SER A 229 8.01 -9.20 6.12
C SER A 229 8.46 -7.74 6.17
N ILE A 230 8.93 -7.26 5.02
CA ILE A 230 9.31 -5.87 4.76
C ILE A 230 8.19 -5.20 3.97
N LEU A 231 7.81 -3.99 4.39
CA LEU A 231 6.85 -3.14 3.71
C LEU A 231 7.54 -1.86 3.27
N ILE A 232 7.59 -1.63 1.96
CA ILE A 232 8.11 -0.38 1.41
C ILE A 232 6.99 0.33 0.68
N THR A 233 6.76 1.60 1.03
CA THR A 233 5.75 2.44 0.38
C THR A 233 6.43 3.45 -0.53
N LEU A 234 6.00 3.56 -1.79
CA LEU A 234 6.45 4.59 -2.73
C LEU A 234 5.23 5.25 -3.38
N ARG A 235 5.46 6.42 -3.99
CA ARG A 235 4.48 6.99 -4.91
C ARG A 235 4.48 6.17 -6.19
N ASN A 236 3.31 5.82 -6.70
CA ASN A 236 3.17 5.05 -7.94
C ASN A 236 3.14 5.99 -9.16
N VAL A 237 4.22 6.79 -9.31
CA VAL A 237 4.43 7.74 -10.41
C VAL A 237 5.93 7.92 -10.65
N ALA A 238 6.34 8.37 -11.84
CA ALA A 238 7.72 8.76 -12.07
C ALA A 238 8.14 9.94 -11.17
N PRO A 239 9.41 10.01 -10.72
CA PRO A 239 10.50 9.06 -11.01
C PRO A 239 10.50 7.81 -10.12
N TYR A 240 9.65 7.74 -9.09
CA TYR A 240 9.65 6.65 -8.10
C TYR A 240 9.43 5.26 -8.73
N THR A 241 8.58 5.16 -9.77
CA THR A 241 8.38 3.92 -10.50
C THR A 241 9.63 3.44 -11.24
N LEU A 242 10.53 4.34 -11.61
CA LEU A 242 11.81 4.01 -12.27
C LEU A 242 12.83 3.41 -11.31
N TRP A 243 12.59 3.49 -9.99
CA TRP A 243 13.43 2.81 -9.02
C TRP A 243 13.21 1.29 -9.04
N ASP A 244 12.13 0.82 -9.65
CA ASP A 244 11.84 -0.61 -9.90
C ASP A 244 11.98 -1.51 -8.66
N LEU A 245 11.40 -1.04 -7.55
CA LEU A 245 11.44 -1.69 -6.25
C LEU A 245 11.15 -3.21 -6.29
N PRO A 246 10.10 -3.70 -7.00
CA PRO A 246 9.85 -5.14 -7.05
C PRO A 246 10.99 -5.95 -7.66
N ASN A 247 11.65 -5.46 -8.71
CA ASN A 247 12.77 -6.18 -9.31
C ASN A 247 14.02 -6.06 -8.46
N LEU A 248 14.30 -4.92 -7.83
CA LEU A 248 15.41 -4.81 -6.86
C LEU A 248 15.30 -5.86 -5.75
N ALA A 249 14.09 -6.10 -5.23
CA ALA A 249 13.86 -7.08 -4.17
C ALA A 249 13.91 -8.54 -4.67
N LYS A 250 13.31 -8.85 -5.82
CA LYS A 250 13.20 -10.24 -6.34
C LYS A 250 14.43 -10.71 -7.11
N LYS A 251 15.06 -9.80 -7.84
CA LYS A 251 16.16 -10.04 -8.78
C LYS A 251 17.23 -8.96 -8.58
N PRO A 252 17.82 -8.86 -7.37
CA PRO A 252 18.85 -7.87 -7.12
C PRO A 252 20.04 -8.08 -8.09
N PRO A 253 20.75 -7.00 -8.46
CA PRO A 253 21.92 -7.10 -9.32
C PRO A 253 22.99 -7.99 -8.67
N PRO A 254 23.82 -8.67 -9.49
CA PRO A 254 24.94 -9.44 -8.95
C PRO A 254 25.95 -8.50 -8.25
N PRO A 255 26.70 -9.02 -7.27
CA PRO A 255 27.79 -8.27 -6.66
C PRO A 255 28.81 -7.84 -7.73
N LYS A 256 29.44 -6.68 -7.55
CA LYS A 256 30.41 -6.14 -8.51
C LYS A 256 31.78 -6.78 -8.33
N SER A 257 32.10 -7.18 -7.10
CA SER A 257 33.32 -7.87 -6.70
C SER A 257 33.00 -9.18 -5.99
N THR A 258 33.92 -10.15 -6.04
CA THR A 258 33.83 -11.40 -5.27
C THR A 258 33.86 -11.20 -3.76
N GLN A 259 34.32 -10.02 -3.29
CA GLN A 259 34.35 -9.64 -1.89
C GLN A 259 33.05 -8.95 -1.42
N ASP A 260 32.18 -8.52 -2.35
CA ASP A 260 30.94 -7.84 -1.99
C ASP A 260 29.92 -8.83 -1.43
N LYS A 261 29.21 -8.42 -0.37
CA LYS A 261 28.12 -9.22 0.17
C LYS A 261 27.01 -9.39 -0.87
N LEU A 262 26.46 -10.59 -0.96
CA LEU A 262 25.31 -10.87 -1.81
C LEU A 262 24.07 -10.15 -1.28
N TYR A 263 23.29 -9.58 -2.20
CA TYR A 263 21.96 -9.07 -1.88
C TYR A 263 20.99 -10.25 -1.69
N PRO A 264 20.24 -10.28 -0.58
CA PRO A 264 19.23 -11.31 -0.38
C PRO A 264 18.10 -11.18 -1.40
N ARG A 265 17.53 -12.33 -1.77
CA ARG A 265 16.34 -12.39 -2.62
C ARG A 265 15.08 -12.43 -1.76
N TYR A 266 14.12 -11.62 -2.17
CA TYR A 266 12.81 -11.57 -1.57
C TYR A 266 11.75 -12.09 -2.54
N MET A 267 10.68 -12.65 -1.99
CA MET A 267 9.44 -12.88 -2.73
C MET A 267 8.42 -11.80 -2.36
N GLN A 268 7.72 -11.29 -3.37
CA GLN A 268 6.64 -10.34 -3.14
C GLN A 268 5.40 -11.09 -2.67
N LEU A 269 4.97 -10.77 -1.45
CA LEU A 269 3.81 -11.37 -0.82
C LEU A 269 2.50 -10.76 -1.30
N ARG A 270 2.46 -9.44 -1.53
CA ARG A 270 1.33 -8.68 -2.12
C ARG A 270 1.74 -7.23 -2.41
N SER A 271 0.85 -6.45 -3.02
CA SER A 271 0.93 -4.98 -3.01
C SER A 271 -0.47 -4.36 -2.94
N PHE A 272 -0.59 -3.18 -2.33
CA PHE A 272 -1.87 -2.52 -2.11
C PHE A 272 -1.71 -0.99 -2.05
N ALA A 273 -2.81 -0.27 -2.24
CA ALA A 273 -2.82 1.19 -2.13
C ALA A 273 -2.63 1.62 -0.66
N PHE A 274 -1.66 2.50 -0.41
CA PHE A 274 -1.44 3.10 0.89
C PHE A 274 -2.34 4.32 1.07
N GLN A 275 -3.33 4.20 1.95
CA GLN A 275 -4.30 5.27 2.18
C GLN A 275 -3.90 6.11 3.39
N ARG A 276 -3.33 7.30 3.15
CA ARG A 276 -2.90 8.22 4.22
C ARG A 276 -4.01 8.56 5.20
N SER A 277 -5.24 8.70 4.70
CA SER A 277 -6.43 9.08 5.50
C SER A 277 -6.84 8.05 6.54
N VAL A 278 -6.39 6.80 6.42
CA VAL A 278 -6.63 5.76 7.42
C VAL A 278 -5.84 6.03 8.72
N TRP A 279 -4.70 6.72 8.59
CA TRP A 279 -3.81 7.03 9.70
C TRP A 279 -4.11 8.43 10.23
N LYS A 280 -4.96 8.51 11.26
CA LYS A 280 -5.44 9.78 11.81
C LYS A 280 -4.27 10.65 12.31
N GLY A 281 -4.15 11.85 11.76
CA GLY A 281 -3.08 12.79 12.10
C GLY A 281 -1.77 12.55 11.36
N TYR A 282 -1.68 11.53 10.50
CA TYR A 282 -0.49 11.30 9.68
C TYR A 282 -0.27 12.45 8.70
N GLY A 283 0.86 13.11 8.84
CA GLY A 283 1.32 14.14 7.93
C GLY A 283 2.66 13.75 7.34
N HIS A 284 2.66 13.19 6.13
CA HIS A 284 3.92 12.87 5.44
C HIS A 284 4.84 14.09 5.38
N ARG A 285 6.07 13.92 5.88
CA ARG A 285 7.12 14.93 5.85
C ARG A 285 8.22 14.47 4.91
N MET A 286 8.60 15.34 3.98
CA MET A 286 9.85 15.18 3.25
C MET A 286 10.97 15.73 4.12
N THR A 287 12.11 15.04 4.19
CA THR A 287 13.35 15.60 4.74
C THR A 287 13.67 16.87 3.97
N LYS A 288 13.40 18.03 4.59
CA LYS A 288 13.75 19.33 4.04
C LYS A 288 15.28 19.42 3.97
N GLY A 289 15.85 19.04 2.84
CA GLY A 289 17.26 19.25 2.51
C GLY A 289 17.49 20.43 1.56
N GLU A 290 16.52 20.81 0.72
CA GLU A 290 16.84 21.75 -0.38
C GLU A 290 15.68 22.61 -0.93
N ARG A 291 14.48 22.52 -0.35
CA ARG A 291 13.32 23.29 -0.86
C ARG A 291 13.10 24.64 -0.18
N ALA A 292 14.15 25.28 0.31
CA ALA A 292 14.06 26.68 0.70
C ALA A 292 13.78 27.58 -0.53
N HIS A 293 14.27 27.20 -1.72
CA HIS A 293 14.15 28.01 -2.95
C HIS A 293 13.89 27.23 -4.27
N GLY A 294 13.64 25.93 -4.25
CA GLY A 294 13.47 25.12 -5.47
C GLY A 294 12.02 24.97 -5.96
N GLN A 295 11.74 25.38 -7.20
CA GLN A 295 10.44 25.23 -7.91
C GLN A 295 10.23 23.83 -8.55
N GLY A 296 10.71 22.75 -7.93
CA GLY A 296 10.65 21.41 -8.53
C GLY A 296 9.28 20.74 -8.42
N LYS A 297 8.65 20.40 -9.56
CA LYS A 297 7.41 19.61 -9.67
C LYS A 297 7.66 18.10 -9.85
N THR A 298 8.54 17.49 -9.07
CA THR A 298 8.81 16.04 -9.23
C THR A 298 7.67 15.22 -8.62
N GLY A 299 6.92 14.53 -9.49
CA GLY A 299 5.94 13.51 -9.14
C GLY A 299 4.55 14.03 -8.75
N GLU A 300 3.97 15.03 -9.42
CA GLU A 300 2.54 15.32 -9.24
C GLU A 300 1.68 14.14 -9.75
N GLY A 301 0.70 13.67 -8.96
CA GLY A 301 -0.15 12.52 -9.31
C GLY A 301 0.38 11.14 -8.85
N GLY A 302 -0.42 10.09 -9.10
CA GLY A 302 -0.14 8.71 -8.67
C GLY A 302 -0.62 8.38 -7.26
N GLU A 303 -1.23 7.20 -7.11
CA GLU A 303 -1.56 6.65 -5.78
C GLU A 303 -0.28 6.27 -5.03
N ASP A 304 -0.31 6.32 -3.69
CA ASP A 304 0.76 5.70 -2.92
C ASP A 304 0.51 4.19 -2.88
N ARG A 305 1.57 3.41 -3.04
CA ARG A 305 1.49 1.95 -3.06
C ARG A 305 2.52 1.36 -2.12
N THR A 306 2.09 0.36 -1.35
CA THR A 306 2.96 -0.44 -0.49
C THR A 306 3.18 -1.80 -1.14
N TRP A 307 4.43 -2.24 -1.16
CA TRP A 307 4.82 -3.60 -1.53
C TRP A 307 5.29 -4.33 -0.28
N GLU A 308 4.74 -5.53 -0.06
CA GLU A 308 5.11 -6.40 1.04
C GLU A 308 5.95 -7.57 0.51
N PHE A 309 7.10 -7.80 1.13
CA PHE A 309 8.08 -8.80 0.73
C PHE A 309 8.46 -9.68 1.91
N CYS A 310 8.70 -10.97 1.69
CA CYS A 310 9.39 -11.81 2.67
C CYS A 310 10.63 -12.45 2.05
N LEU A 311 11.60 -12.81 2.87
CA LEU A 311 12.82 -13.49 2.41
C LEU A 311 12.47 -14.79 1.69
N GLN A 312 13.09 -15.05 0.53
CA GLN A 312 12.82 -16.23 -0.30
C GLN A 312 13.48 -17.50 0.27
N GLY A 313 14.61 -17.38 0.98
CA GLY A 313 15.32 -18.49 1.63
C GLY A 313 15.49 -18.25 3.13
N LEU A 314 15.79 -19.32 3.88
CA LEU A 314 16.40 -19.18 5.20
C LEU A 314 17.84 -18.70 4.97
N MET A 315 18.24 -17.59 5.57
CA MET A 315 19.68 -17.31 5.65
C MET A 315 20.27 -18.41 6.53
N SER A 316 21.06 -19.30 5.93
CA SER A 316 21.89 -20.22 6.70
C SER A 316 22.81 -19.36 7.56
N GLU A 317 22.69 -19.47 8.88
CA GLU A 317 23.65 -18.87 9.80
C GLU A 317 25.01 -19.47 9.48
N THR A 318 25.91 -18.65 8.94
CA THR A 318 27.35 -18.92 8.82
C THR A 318 28.09 -18.08 9.82
#